data_AF-A0A7W4GIT3-F1
#
_entry.id   AF-A0A7W4GIT3-F1
#
_cell.length_a   1.000
_cell.length_b   1.000
_cell.length_c   1.000
_cell.angle_alpha   90.00
_cell.angle_beta   90.00
_cell.angle_gamma   90.00
#
_symmetry.space_group_name_H-M   'P 1'
#
loop_
_entity.id
_entity.type
_entity.pdbx_description
1 polymer ?
#
loop_
_entity_poly.entity_id
_entity_poly.type
_entity_poly.pdbx_seq_one_letter_code
_entity_poly.pdbx_strand_id
1 'polypeptide(L)'
;MPAQASSITVPDSIIVETVNGQNVGLKNIIGLSHGQQLVEIQYRDLFQDNADDSGHWVRSGALYLTLEVADNQHYKLTTPDIFSADEAKNFLNNPEITLSVNGQSDNNVVLLTSSQLLTQLVLR
;
A
#
# COMPACT_ATOMS: atom_id res chain seq x y z
N MET A 1 -1.19 30.70 7.66
CA MET A 1 -1.47 30.10 6.33
C MET A 1 -2.08 28.73 6.60
N PRO A 2 -3.15 28.29 5.92
CA PRO A 2 -3.60 26.91 6.07
C PRO A 2 -2.49 25.98 5.55
N ALA A 3 -2.09 25.00 6.36
CA ALA A 3 -1.19 23.94 5.91
C ALA A 3 -1.85 23.23 4.72
N GLN A 4 -1.15 23.12 3.60
CA GLN A 4 -1.64 22.39 2.43
C GLN A 4 -1.55 20.90 2.79
N ALA A 5 -2.68 20.20 2.70
CA ALA A 5 -2.76 18.80 3.13
C ALA A 5 -1.96 17.89 2.18
N SER A 6 -1.17 16.98 2.76
CA SER A 6 -0.50 15.92 2.02
C SER A 6 -1.46 14.76 1.73
N SER A 7 -1.16 13.94 0.74
CA SER A 7 -2.03 12.81 0.35
C SER A 7 -1.26 11.65 -0.22
N ILE A 8 -1.85 10.45 -0.17
CA ILE A 8 -1.37 9.25 -0.85
C ILE A 8 -2.40 8.75 -1.84
N THR A 9 -1.95 8.52 -3.07
CA THR A 9 -2.72 7.87 -4.13
C THR A 9 -2.31 6.41 -4.23
N VAL A 10 -3.28 5.50 -4.29
CA VAL A 10 -3.05 4.06 -4.38
C VAL A 10 -3.66 3.46 -5.65
N PRO A 11 -3.06 2.39 -6.21
CA PRO A 11 -3.62 1.71 -7.38
C PRO A 11 -4.85 0.88 -6.99
N ASP A 12 -5.65 0.45 -7.96
CA ASP A 12 -6.90 -0.28 -7.71
C ASP A 12 -6.71 -1.65 -7.04
N SER A 13 -5.53 -2.25 -7.22
CA SER A 13 -5.12 -3.49 -6.56
C SER A 13 -4.85 -3.32 -5.06
N ILE A 14 -4.88 -2.08 -4.56
CA ILE A 14 -4.54 -1.71 -3.19
C ILE A 14 -5.71 -1.00 -2.52
N ILE A 15 -6.02 -1.44 -1.30
CA ILE A 15 -7.04 -0.85 -0.45
C ILE A 15 -6.36 -0.33 0.80
N VAL A 16 -6.60 0.94 1.15
CA VAL A 16 -6.17 1.48 2.43
C VAL A 16 -7.31 1.31 3.43
N GLU A 17 -7.08 0.47 4.44
CA GLU A 17 -8.07 0.19 5.49
C GLU A 17 -8.05 1.27 6.56
N THR A 18 -6.85 1.59 7.06
CA THR A 18 -6.66 2.61 8.09
C THR A 18 -5.42 3.46 7.87
N VAL A 19 -5.44 4.68 8.39
CA VAL A 19 -4.26 5.53 8.59
C VAL A 19 -4.17 5.85 10.08
N ASN A 20 -3.06 5.49 10.71
CA ASN A 20 -2.85 5.58 12.16
C ASN A 20 -3.99 4.92 12.98
N GLY A 21 -4.53 3.80 12.49
CA GLY A 21 -5.64 3.08 13.12
C GLY A 21 -7.02 3.71 12.93
N GLN A 22 -7.13 4.82 12.20
CA GLN A 22 -8.42 5.43 11.85
C GLN A 22 -8.86 4.98 10.46
N ASN A 23 -10.11 4.49 10.34
CA ASN A 23 -10.66 4.07 9.05
C ASN A 23 -10.81 5.25 8.10
N VAL A 24 -10.39 5.07 6.84
CA VAL A 24 -10.40 6.14 5.82
C VAL A 24 -11.46 5.93 4.72
N GLY A 25 -12.20 4.82 4.79
CA GLY A 25 -13.14 4.36 3.78
C GLY A 25 -12.46 3.86 2.50
N LEU A 26 -13.26 3.31 1.58
CA LEU A 26 -12.78 2.84 0.28
C LEU A 26 -12.51 4.04 -0.64
N LYS A 27 -11.25 4.50 -0.68
CA LYS A 27 -10.79 5.62 -1.51
C LYS A 27 -9.41 5.31 -2.08
N ASN A 28 -9.16 5.76 -3.31
CA ASN A 28 -7.85 5.67 -3.94
C ASN A 28 -6.95 6.87 -3.61
N ILE A 29 -7.50 7.94 -3.03
CA ILE A 29 -6.75 9.13 -2.58
C ILE A 29 -7.09 9.37 -1.11
N ILE A 30 -6.08 9.31 -0.25
CA ILE A 30 -6.20 9.40 1.21
C ILE A 30 -5.39 10.59 1.70
N GLY A 31 -5.98 11.45 2.52
CA GLY A 31 -5.27 12.56 3.15
C GLY A 31 -4.32 12.07 4.25
N LEU A 32 -3.14 12.67 4.33
CA LEU A 32 -2.11 12.35 5.31
C LEU A 32 -1.79 13.58 6.17
N SER A 33 -1.55 13.35 7.45
CA SER A 33 -1.05 14.39 8.37
C SER A 33 0.48 14.45 8.32
N HIS A 34 1.04 15.61 8.66
CA HIS A 34 2.49 15.78 8.81
C HIS A 34 3.06 14.85 9.90
N GLY A 35 4.29 14.38 9.68
CA GLY A 35 5.05 13.50 10.56
C GLY A 35 4.90 12.02 10.20
N GLN A 36 5.30 11.14 11.12
CA GLN A 36 5.21 9.70 10.91
C GLN A 36 3.74 9.26 10.76
N GLN A 37 3.43 8.57 9.65
CA GLN A 37 2.13 7.96 9.39
C GLN A 37 2.30 6.45 9.19
N LEU A 38 1.41 5.67 9.80
CA LEU A 38 1.26 4.23 9.58
C LEU A 38 0.02 3.99 8.72
N VAL A 39 0.21 3.43 7.53
CA VAL A 39 -0.86 3.12 6.58
C VAL A 39 -1.06 1.61 6.56
N GLU A 40 -2.26 1.16 6.91
CA GLU A 40 -2.67 -0.24 6.80
C GLU A 40 -3.33 -0.48 5.45
N ILE A 41 -2.82 -1.49 4.75
CA ILE A 41 -3.10 -1.76 3.35
C ILE A 41 -3.49 -3.24 3.18
N GLN A 42 -4.43 -3.50 2.27
CA GLN A 42 -4.69 -4.82 1.72
C GLN A 42 -4.47 -4.83 0.20
N TYR A 43 -3.71 -5.80 -0.29
CA TYR A 43 -3.67 -6.13 -1.71
C TYR A 43 -4.81 -7.07 -2.07
N ARG A 44 -5.47 -6.81 -3.20
CA ARG A 44 -6.50 -7.68 -3.76
C ARG A 44 -6.56 -7.56 -5.27
N ASP A 45 -6.58 -8.70 -5.95
CA ASP A 45 -6.73 -8.75 -7.40
C ASP A 45 -7.47 -10.03 -7.87
N LEU A 46 -8.02 -9.99 -9.07
CA LEU A 46 -8.73 -11.09 -9.71
C LEU A 46 -8.07 -11.45 -11.03
N PHE A 47 -7.53 -12.67 -11.11
CA PHE A 47 -6.90 -13.19 -12.32
C PHE A 47 -7.86 -14.13 -13.04
N GLN A 48 -8.08 -13.92 -14.34
CA GLN A 48 -8.83 -14.87 -15.17
C GLN A 48 -7.83 -15.87 -15.76
N ASP A 49 -8.11 -17.16 -15.59
CA ASP A 49 -7.42 -18.19 -16.37
C ASP A 49 -8.28 -18.48 -17.60
N ASN A 50 -7.65 -18.62 -18.77
CA ASN A 50 -8.34 -18.78 -20.06
C ASN A 50 -9.10 -20.11 -20.19
N ALA A 51 -9.06 -20.97 -19.17
CA ALA A 51 -9.63 -22.31 -19.17
C ALA A 51 -10.81 -22.50 -18.19
N ASP A 52 -11.01 -21.63 -17.20
CA ASP A 52 -12.06 -21.78 -16.18
C ASP A 52 -12.70 -20.41 -15.89
N ASP A 53 -14.00 -20.27 -16.18
CA ASP A 53 -14.78 -19.03 -16.05
C ASP A 53 -14.91 -18.54 -14.59
N SER A 54 -14.36 -19.27 -13.61
CA SER A 54 -14.47 -18.93 -12.19
C SER A 54 -13.52 -17.81 -11.73
N GLY A 55 -12.42 -17.56 -12.45
CA GLY A 55 -11.36 -16.63 -12.01
C GLY A 55 -10.72 -17.00 -10.66
N HIS A 56 -9.59 -16.39 -10.35
CA HIS A 56 -8.83 -16.62 -9.12
C HIS A 56 -8.63 -15.31 -8.36
N TRP A 57 -9.38 -15.15 -7.27
CA TRP A 57 -9.15 -14.06 -6.33
C TRP A 57 -7.90 -14.31 -5.51
N VAL A 58 -7.00 -13.33 -5.49
CA VAL A 58 -5.86 -13.28 -4.57
C VAL A 58 -6.03 -12.09 -3.65
N ARG A 59 -5.85 -12.31 -2.34
CA ARG A 59 -5.98 -11.29 -1.29
C ARG A 59 -4.87 -11.44 -0.28
N SER A 60 -4.30 -10.33 0.18
CA SER A 60 -3.35 -10.34 1.29
C SER A 60 -4.06 -10.29 2.65
N GLY A 61 -3.32 -10.66 3.70
CA GLY A 61 -3.59 -10.14 5.04
C GLY A 61 -3.27 -8.64 5.14
N ALA A 62 -3.33 -8.09 6.35
CA ALA A 62 -2.93 -6.70 6.59
C ALA A 62 -1.43 -6.52 6.33
N LEU A 63 -1.13 -5.50 5.53
CA LEU A 63 0.21 -5.03 5.20
C LEU A 63 0.36 -3.59 5.69
N TYR A 64 1.56 -3.20 6.08
CA TYR A 64 1.81 -1.92 6.72
C TYR A 64 2.92 -1.15 6.00
N LEU A 65 2.62 0.11 5.69
CA LEU A 65 3.56 1.08 5.16
C LEU A 65 3.78 2.17 6.22
N THR A 66 5.05 2.46 6.53
CA THR A 66 5.40 3.60 7.38
C THR A 66 5.97 4.71 6.50
N LEU A 67 5.42 5.91 6.63
CA LEU A 67 5.84 7.09 5.87
C LEU A 67 6.24 8.21 6.82
N GLU A 68 7.32 8.93 6.50
CA GLU A 68 7.60 10.23 7.09
C GLU A 68 6.98 11.29 6.18
N VAL A 69 5.89 11.91 6.63
CA VAL A 69 5.09 12.81 5.79
C VAL A 69 5.48 14.26 6.02
N ALA A 70 6.00 14.91 4.98
CA ALA A 70 6.19 16.36 4.98
C ALA A 70 4.93 17.08 4.47
N ASP A 71 4.86 18.39 4.67
CA ASP A 71 3.77 19.22 4.16
C ASP A 71 3.77 19.30 2.62
N ASN A 72 2.58 19.45 2.04
CA ASN A 72 2.34 19.67 0.62
C ASN A 72 2.90 18.56 -0.30
N GLN A 73 2.94 17.32 0.19
CA GLN A 73 3.45 16.17 -0.55
C GLN A 73 2.31 15.32 -1.14
N HIS A 74 2.50 14.90 -2.37
CA HIS A 74 1.66 13.90 -3.04
C HIS A 74 2.47 12.62 -3.20
N TYR A 75 2.11 11.64 -2.38
CA TYR A 75 2.65 10.29 -2.47
C TYR A 75 1.81 9.49 -3.46
N LYS A 76 2.45 8.63 -4.25
CA LYS A 76 1.75 7.68 -5.12
C LYS A 76 2.40 6.32 -4.98
N LEU A 77 1.57 5.33 -4.70
CA LEU A 77 1.96 3.92 -4.71
C LEU A 77 1.71 3.34 -6.10
N THR A 78 2.60 2.46 -6.53
CA THR A 78 2.41 1.60 -7.69
C THR A 78 2.84 0.19 -7.34
N THR A 79 2.00 -0.78 -7.66
CA THR A 79 2.36 -2.20 -7.61
C THR A 79 3.18 -2.55 -8.86
N PRO A 80 4.03 -3.59 -8.79
CA PRO A 80 4.62 -4.16 -10.00
C PRO A 80 3.51 -4.70 -10.92
N ASP A 81 3.82 -4.89 -12.19
CA ASP A 81 2.93 -5.58 -13.11
C ASP A 81 2.82 -7.06 -12.70
N ILE A 82 1.60 -7.49 -12.37
CA ILE A 82 1.27 -8.85 -11.94
C ILE A 82 0.18 -9.36 -12.86
N PHE A 83 0.45 -10.44 -13.58
CA PHE A 83 -0.44 -10.96 -14.63
C PHE A 83 -1.07 -12.31 -14.28
N SER A 84 -0.63 -12.94 -13.20
CA SER A 84 -1.15 -14.25 -12.78
C SER A 84 -1.32 -14.37 -11.26
N ALA A 85 -2.18 -15.30 -10.84
CA ALA A 85 -2.38 -15.58 -9.43
C ALA A 85 -1.10 -16.08 -8.74
N ASP A 86 -0.21 -16.76 -9.45
CA ASP A 86 1.06 -17.24 -8.89
C ASP A 86 2.09 -16.11 -8.76
N GLU A 87 2.14 -15.17 -9.71
CA GLU A 87 2.91 -13.94 -9.53
C GLU A 87 2.39 -13.12 -8.35
N ALA A 88 1.07 -13.02 -8.18
CA ALA A 88 0.48 -12.34 -7.04
C ALA A 88 0.87 -13.00 -5.71
N LYS A 89 0.84 -14.34 -5.62
CA LYS A 89 1.30 -15.05 -4.43
C LYS A 89 2.80 -14.81 -4.16
N ASN A 90 3.62 -14.77 -5.20
CA ASN A 90 5.05 -14.47 -5.08
C ASN A 90 5.28 -13.04 -4.56
N PHE A 91 4.56 -12.06 -5.10
CA PHE A 91 4.55 -10.69 -4.59
C PHE A 91 4.20 -10.65 -3.10
N LEU A 92 3.17 -11.39 -2.66
CA LEU A 92 2.75 -11.40 -1.25
C LEU A 92 3.76 -12.02 -0.28
N ASN A 93 4.74 -12.80 -0.76
CA ASN A 93 5.82 -13.31 0.09
C ASN A 93 6.83 -12.23 0.48
N ASN A 94 7.02 -11.22 -0.37
CA ASN A 94 7.85 -10.05 -0.10
C ASN A 94 7.26 -8.83 -0.81
N PRO A 95 6.19 -8.22 -0.25
CA PRO A 95 5.37 -7.24 -0.94
C PRO A 95 6.08 -5.90 -1.06
N GLU A 96 6.85 -5.74 -2.14
CA GLU A 96 7.60 -4.54 -2.48
C GLU A 96 6.83 -3.71 -3.51
N ILE A 97 6.59 -2.43 -3.18
CA ILE A 97 5.90 -1.49 -4.05
C ILE A 97 6.78 -0.28 -4.32
N THR A 98 6.51 0.42 -5.41
CA THR A 98 7.20 1.69 -5.70
C THR A 98 6.39 2.84 -5.10
N LEU A 99 7.08 3.69 -4.34
CA LEU A 99 6.57 4.95 -3.79
C LEU A 99 7.18 6.09 -4.58
N SER A 100 6.34 6.93 -5.18
CA SER A 100 6.75 8.19 -5.80
C SER A 100 6.27 9.40 -5.00
N VAL A 101 7.12 10.42 -4.88
CA VAL A 101 6.81 11.68 -4.18
C VAL A 101 6.84 12.82 -5.17
N ASN A 102 5.71 13.52 -5.32
CA ASN A 102 5.51 14.61 -6.30
C ASN A 102 5.96 14.25 -7.73
N GLY A 103 5.92 12.96 -8.09
CA GLY A 103 6.34 12.45 -9.39
C GLY A 103 7.85 12.44 -9.65
N GLN A 104 8.70 12.59 -8.62
CA GLN A 104 10.16 12.70 -8.82
C GLN A 104 11.00 11.57 -8.20
N SER A 105 10.57 10.98 -7.08
CA SER A 105 11.39 10.02 -6.34
C SER A 105 10.75 8.66 -6.28
N ASP A 106 11.11 7.75 -7.18
CA ASP A 106 10.65 6.37 -7.18
C ASP A 106 11.57 5.53 -6.29
N ASN A 107 11.10 5.24 -5.07
CA ASN A 107 11.79 4.36 -4.14
C ASN A 107 10.99 3.07 -3.98
N ASN A 108 11.66 1.94 -4.02
CA ASN A 108 11.03 0.71 -3.61
C ASN A 108 10.92 0.67 -2.09
N VAL A 109 9.72 0.35 -1.62
CA VAL A 109 9.40 0.20 -0.21
C VAL A 109 8.78 -1.16 0.03
N VAL A 110 9.29 -1.88 1.02
CA VAL A 110 8.75 -3.17 1.43
C VAL A 110 7.60 -2.92 2.41
N LEU A 111 6.44 -3.49 2.10
CA LEU A 111 5.32 -3.53 3.01
C LEU A 111 5.56 -4.60 4.08
N LEU A 112 5.23 -4.27 5.32
CA LEU A 112 5.44 -5.17 6.45
C LEU A 112 4.17 -5.96 6.73
N THR A 113 4.31 -7.25 7.02
CA THR A 113 3.23 -7.99 7.68
C THR A 113 3.07 -7.53 9.14
N SER A 114 1.94 -7.86 9.78
CA SER A 114 1.75 -7.54 11.21
C SER A 114 2.88 -8.06 12.10
N SER A 115 3.40 -9.26 11.84
CA SER A 115 4.50 -9.84 12.63
C SER A 115 5.83 -9.11 12.40
N GLN A 116 6.11 -8.70 11.16
CA GLN A 116 7.30 -7.90 10.83
C GLN A 116 7.22 -6.50 11.44
N LEU A 117 6.06 -5.84 11.38
CA LEU A 117 5.83 -4.55 12.03
C LEU A 117 6.08 -4.64 13.54
N LEU A 118 5.47 -5.62 14.22
CA LEU A 118 5.68 -5.83 15.65
C LEU A 118 7.16 -6.09 15.98
N THR A 119 7.84 -6.90 15.18
CA THR A 119 9.28 -7.16 15.35
C THR A 119 10.09 -5.87 15.26
N GLN A 120 9.82 -5.01 14.29
CA GLN A 120 10.50 -3.72 14.16
C GLN A 120 10.21 -2.78 15.34
N LEU A 121 9.02 -2.82 15.92
CA LEU A 121 8.66 -1.97 17.06
C LEU A 121 9.31 -2.43 18.37
N VAL A 122 9.51 -3.75 18.55
CA VAL A 122 10.13 -4.33 19.75
C VAL A 122 11.66 -4.16 19.76
N LEU A 123 12.28 -4.09 18.58
CA LEU A 123 13.74 -3.99 18.43
C LEU A 123 14.25 -2.53 18.40
N ARG A 124 13.37 -1.54 18.53
CA ARG A 124 13.71 -0.12 18.67
C ARG A 124 13.87 0.28 20.14
#